data_AF-A0A816CK96-F1
#
_entry.id   AF-A0A816CK96-F1
#
_cell.length_a   1.000
_cell.length_b   1.000
_cell.length_c   1.000
_cell.angle_alpha   90.00
_cell.angle_beta   90.00
_cell.angle_gamma   90.00
#
_symmetry.space_group_name_H-M   'P 1'
#
loop_
_entity.id
_entity.type
_entity.pdbx_description
1 polymer ?
#
loop_
_entity_poly.entity_id
_entity_poly.type
_entity_poly.pdbx_seq_one_letter_code
_entity_poly.pdbx_strand_id
1 'polypeptide(L)'
;MSKFICATSTTRNINSSSHHQNRPKYISPLQKLDERTKNWQPGRVQEENRLKQLYEQGKCNIFQPLSSYRYYHIHKKTPIDLLDDLIDYAKAVKHYTIDTEDQLVPKRPSIPALIQIEYVYDNNPSILLIIECMYLPEQNEPTFTKIKQLCKIIFSMGHTIYSWGNLANELEDFYQYNLFDKNDINHVNGRNVQGEFKKYFNTTYPTSPDIKLKSNETYSLQFAIFNTFNEWLTKRYTLGNFGCGLDPALYTITVPKQFMYMQEQVIEDEKEIKELLINYALNDCLGVTKLVNKLPSPTKSSTSTTTCNDIVTLKYYEEEYYVEINAPNDELTLNDNDIPDEQKQNSLTGVHVRDEPYEVISDNEIDDISLPEITKLHLPLKQHHLDEPQERVHGQGKSLNEIEIISDDDIEQYTTTTRPFRSRQHRQHQQHQSLTRNQRKNRKKRRRRYRFEVIRRIYHKFNISNIKKILIFMNIPHENLNVVGHTLFLDMKNKQMEKEVDEKLHDGLFTKEHYYRIRKKLHLDKNQ
;
A
#
# COMPACT_ATOMS: atom_id res chain seq x y z
N MET A 1 7.40 35.36 38.39
CA MET A 1 7.20 36.72 37.83
C MET A 1 8.50 37.19 37.17
N SER A 2 8.72 36.83 35.91
CA SER A 2 9.85 37.31 35.09
C SER A 2 9.32 38.19 33.96
N LYS A 3 9.80 39.43 33.91
CA LYS A 3 9.43 40.45 32.92
C LYS A 3 10.16 40.19 31.60
N PHE A 4 9.42 39.90 30.53
CA PHE A 4 9.93 39.95 29.17
C PHE A 4 9.97 41.43 28.71
N ILE A 5 11.15 41.90 28.33
CA ILE A 5 11.37 43.21 27.73
C ILE A 5 11.04 43.10 26.24
N CYS A 6 10.03 43.84 25.80
CA CYS A 6 9.62 43.98 24.42
C CYS A 6 10.57 44.97 23.71
N ALA A 7 11.40 44.48 22.80
CA ALA A 7 12.23 45.32 21.93
C ALA A 7 11.41 45.80 20.73
N THR A 8 11.17 47.11 20.65
CA THR A 8 10.52 47.77 19.52
C THR A 8 11.52 47.99 18.38
N SER A 9 11.47 47.15 17.36
CA SER A 9 12.25 47.32 16.13
C SER A 9 11.64 48.41 15.24
N THR A 10 12.36 49.53 15.10
CA THR A 10 12.07 50.63 14.17
C THR A 10 12.29 50.17 12.72
N THR A 11 11.22 49.99 11.96
CA THR A 11 11.27 49.69 10.53
C THR A 11 11.56 50.96 9.72
N ARG A 12 12.79 51.09 9.21
CA ARG A 12 13.13 52.03 8.13
C ARG A 12 12.57 51.50 6.82
N ASN A 13 11.67 52.28 6.23
CA ASN A 13 11.00 51.96 4.98
C ASN A 13 11.91 52.38 3.81
N ILE A 14 12.73 51.45 3.31
CA ILE A 14 13.52 51.64 2.09
C ILE A 14 12.70 51.07 0.93
N ASN A 15 12.09 51.97 0.15
CA ASN A 15 11.44 51.65 -1.11
C ASN A 15 12.49 51.32 -2.17
N SER A 16 13.05 50.12 -2.12
CA SER A 16 13.75 49.53 -3.27
C SER A 16 12.75 48.73 -4.09
N SER A 17 12.49 49.16 -5.32
CA SER A 17 11.74 48.41 -6.34
C SER A 17 12.54 47.18 -6.80
N SER A 18 12.76 46.23 -5.89
CA SER A 18 13.36 44.95 -6.21
C SER A 18 12.32 44.09 -6.90
N HIS A 19 12.65 43.60 -8.09
CA HIS A 19 12.07 42.38 -8.65
C HIS A 19 12.15 41.27 -7.61
N HIS A 20 11.14 41.14 -6.75
CA HIS A 20 10.95 39.99 -5.91
C HIS A 20 10.63 38.82 -6.83
N GLN A 21 11.70 38.15 -7.25
CA GLN A 21 11.63 36.84 -7.87
C GLN A 21 10.73 35.97 -6.99
N ASN A 22 9.65 35.45 -7.58
CA ASN A 22 8.70 34.53 -6.95
C ASN A 22 9.44 33.25 -6.52
N ARG A 23 10.16 33.29 -5.40
CA ARG A 23 10.77 32.10 -4.82
C ARG A 23 9.63 31.18 -4.34
N PRO A 24 9.67 29.88 -4.66
CA PRO A 24 8.67 28.95 -4.19
C PRO A 24 8.67 28.94 -2.66
N LYS A 25 7.48 29.04 -2.06
CA LYS A 25 7.32 28.90 -0.61
C LYS A 25 7.65 27.45 -0.23
N TYR A 26 8.58 27.27 0.70
CA TYR A 26 8.81 25.96 1.32
C TYR A 26 7.61 25.59 2.19
N ILE A 27 7.15 24.34 2.05
CA ILE A 27 6.07 23.76 2.85
C ILE A 27 6.65 22.47 3.44
N SER A 28 6.66 22.38 4.77
CA SER A 28 7.26 21.24 5.47
C SER A 28 6.50 19.94 5.15
N PRO A 29 7.14 18.77 5.25
CA PRO A 29 6.48 17.47 5.08
C PRO A 29 5.28 17.30 6.01
N LEU A 30 5.40 17.73 7.28
CA LEU A 30 4.32 17.69 8.26
C LEU A 30 3.12 18.55 7.83
N GLN A 31 3.36 19.77 7.34
CA GLN A 31 2.29 20.63 6.82
C GLN A 31 1.59 20.00 5.61
N LYS A 32 2.35 19.41 4.67
CA LYS A 32 1.78 18.70 3.51
C LYS A 32 0.94 17.50 3.93
N LEU A 33 1.36 16.78 4.98
CA LEU A 33 0.61 15.66 5.52
C LEU A 33 -0.71 16.14 6.15
N ASP A 34 -0.67 17.18 6.98
CA ASP A 34 -1.87 17.76 7.57
C ASP A 34 -2.89 18.22 6.53
N GLU A 35 -2.43 18.91 5.48
CA GLU A 35 -3.28 19.33 4.37
C GLU A 35 -3.89 18.13 3.64
N ARG A 36 -3.11 17.06 3.44
CA ARG A 36 -3.58 15.83 2.79
C ARG A 36 -4.65 15.14 3.64
N THR A 37 -4.40 14.96 4.94
CA THR A 37 -5.34 14.31 5.86
C THR A 37 -6.64 15.09 5.98
N LYS A 38 -6.58 16.43 6.06
CA LYS A 38 -7.77 17.31 6.04
C LYS A 38 -8.61 17.12 4.78
N ASN A 39 -7.96 17.03 3.62
CA ASN A 39 -8.65 16.93 2.34
C ASN A 39 -9.24 15.53 2.08
N TRP A 40 -8.57 14.47 2.54
CA TRP A 40 -8.93 13.09 2.18
C TRP A 40 -9.75 12.39 3.26
N GLN A 41 -9.57 12.75 4.53
CA GLN A 41 -10.21 12.09 5.67
C GLN A 41 -10.73 13.12 6.70
N PRO A 42 -11.64 14.03 6.32
CA PRO A 42 -12.11 15.09 7.21
C PRO A 42 -12.76 14.57 8.50
N GLY A 43 -13.47 13.44 8.44
CA GLY A 43 -14.05 12.81 9.64
C GLY A 43 -13.00 12.33 10.63
N ARG A 44 -11.86 11.79 10.16
CA ARG A 44 -10.75 11.42 11.05
C ARG A 44 -10.10 12.65 11.67
N VAL A 45 -9.95 13.74 10.92
CA VAL A 45 -9.43 15.00 11.48
C VAL A 45 -10.34 15.56 12.56
N GLN A 46 -11.65 15.47 12.39
CA GLN A 46 -12.61 15.88 13.42
C GLN A 46 -12.46 15.05 14.70
N GLU A 47 -12.35 13.73 14.57
CA GLU A 47 -12.16 12.83 15.71
C GLU A 47 -10.80 13.05 16.39
N GLU A 48 -9.73 13.21 15.61
CA GLU A 48 -8.40 13.53 16.12
C GLU A 48 -8.40 14.84 16.92
N ASN A 49 -9.05 15.89 16.40
CA ASN A 49 -9.17 17.16 17.11
C ASN A 49 -10.02 17.04 18.37
N ARG A 50 -11.09 16.23 18.35
CA ARG A 50 -11.93 15.96 19.52
C ARG A 50 -11.11 15.30 20.63
N LEU A 51 -10.37 14.24 20.30
CA LEU A 51 -9.52 13.52 21.26
C LEU A 51 -8.38 14.39 21.78
N LYS A 52 -7.74 15.17 20.91
CA LYS A 52 -6.75 16.18 21.31
C LYS A 52 -7.31 17.18 22.32
N GLN A 53 -8.51 17.71 22.06
CA GLN A 53 -9.17 18.63 22.98
C GLN A 53 -9.49 17.97 24.33
N LEU A 54 -9.90 16.70 24.34
CA LEU A 54 -10.10 15.95 25.59
C LEU A 54 -8.80 15.78 26.37
N TYR A 55 -7.69 15.49 25.69
CA TYR A 55 -6.37 15.39 26.30
C TYR A 55 -5.92 16.73 26.91
N GLU A 56 -6.07 17.84 26.16
CA GLU A 56 -5.76 19.19 26.64
C GLU A 56 -6.62 19.60 27.86
N GLN A 57 -7.81 19.02 28.00
CA GLN A 57 -8.70 19.20 29.17
C GLN A 57 -8.41 18.23 30.32
N GLY A 58 -7.43 17.33 30.19
CA GLY A 58 -7.14 16.29 31.17
C GLY A 58 -8.24 15.22 31.27
N LYS A 59 -9.08 15.08 30.25
CA LYS A 59 -10.20 14.12 30.22
C LYS A 59 -9.80 12.76 29.64
N CYS A 60 -8.70 12.69 28.90
CA CYS A 60 -8.07 11.44 28.49
C CYS A 60 -6.54 11.59 28.56
N ASN A 61 -5.85 10.46 28.60
CA ASN A 61 -4.39 10.42 28.58
C ASN A 61 -3.88 10.28 27.14
N ILE A 62 -2.62 10.63 26.89
CA ILE A 62 -1.95 10.20 25.65
C ILE A 62 -1.73 8.68 25.70
N PHE A 63 -1.77 8.00 24.56
CA PHE A 63 -1.48 6.56 24.50
C PHE A 63 -0.14 6.25 25.15
N GLN A 64 -0.11 5.19 25.96
CA GLN A 64 1.09 4.66 26.58
C GLN A 64 1.19 3.15 26.32
N PRO A 65 2.35 2.62 25.89
CA PRO A 65 2.55 1.18 25.74
C PRO A 65 2.43 0.45 27.09
N LEU A 66 2.14 -0.85 27.06
CA LEU A 66 2.04 -1.66 28.29
C LEU A 66 3.40 -1.94 28.93
N SER A 67 4.41 -2.12 28.10
CA SER A 67 5.76 -2.49 28.49
C SER A 67 6.76 -1.55 27.83
N SER A 68 7.95 -1.47 28.42
CA SER A 68 9.14 -0.97 27.71
C SER A 68 9.38 -1.85 26.49
N TYR A 69 9.87 -1.24 25.41
CA TYR A 69 10.18 -1.98 24.19
C TYR A 69 11.48 -1.48 23.56
N ARG A 70 12.06 -2.34 22.72
CA ARG A 70 13.11 -1.95 21.76
C ARG A 70 12.58 -2.20 20.36
N TYR A 71 13.04 -1.42 19.40
CA TYR A 71 12.66 -1.63 18.00
C TYR A 71 13.86 -1.66 17.06
N TYR A 72 13.72 -2.38 15.96
CA TYR A 72 14.76 -2.58 14.95
C TYR A 72 14.20 -2.36 13.55
N HIS A 73 14.96 -1.65 12.72
CA HIS A 73 14.67 -1.49 11.30
C HIS A 73 15.24 -2.66 10.50
N ILE A 74 14.38 -3.26 9.68
CA ILE A 74 14.71 -4.42 8.85
C ILE A 74 14.64 -4.02 7.37
N HIS A 75 15.80 -4.00 6.71
CA HIS A 75 16.01 -3.54 5.35
C HIS A 75 17.39 -3.99 4.81
N LYS A 76 17.78 -3.55 3.61
CA LYS A 76 19.04 -3.95 2.96
C LYS A 76 20.33 -3.63 3.72
N LYS A 77 20.30 -2.68 4.65
CA LYS A 77 21.47 -2.32 5.49
C LYS A 77 21.48 -3.00 6.87
N THR A 78 20.50 -3.85 7.16
CA THR A 78 20.43 -4.53 8.45
C THR A 78 21.56 -5.55 8.55
N PRO A 79 22.40 -5.52 9.60
CA PRO A 79 23.48 -6.49 9.77
C PRO A 79 22.95 -7.93 9.87
N ILE A 80 23.71 -8.89 9.33
CA ILE A 80 23.33 -10.31 9.37
C ILE A 80 23.29 -10.84 10.80
N ASP A 81 24.28 -10.47 11.63
CA ASP A 81 24.36 -10.93 13.02
C ASP A 81 23.12 -10.49 13.82
N LEU A 82 22.65 -9.26 13.62
CA LEU A 82 21.41 -8.78 14.22
C LEU A 82 20.19 -9.58 13.73
N LEU A 83 20.14 -9.96 12.45
CA LEU A 83 19.06 -10.80 11.94
C LEU A 83 19.10 -12.20 12.55
N ASP A 84 20.28 -12.74 12.82
CA ASP A 84 20.45 -14.03 13.49
C ASP A 84 19.97 -13.98 14.95
N ASP A 85 20.30 -12.93 15.69
CA ASP A 85 19.77 -12.69 17.03
C ASP A 85 18.24 -12.60 17.02
N LEU A 86 17.67 -11.82 16.09
CA LEU A 86 16.22 -11.67 15.94
C LEU A 86 15.52 -12.98 15.53
N ILE A 87 16.17 -13.80 14.71
CA ILE A 87 15.70 -15.15 14.38
C ILE A 87 15.65 -16.03 15.63
N ASP A 88 16.67 -15.99 16.47
CA ASP A 88 16.71 -16.77 17.70
C ASP A 88 15.66 -16.30 18.72
N TYR A 89 15.44 -15.00 18.83
CA TYR A 89 14.31 -14.45 19.58
C TYR A 89 12.96 -14.93 19.01
N ALA A 90 12.77 -14.88 17.69
CA ALA A 90 11.52 -15.32 17.06
C ALA A 90 11.22 -16.81 17.32
N LYS A 91 12.24 -17.68 17.36
CA LYS A 91 12.04 -19.11 17.69
C LYS A 91 11.50 -19.32 19.11
N ALA A 92 11.78 -18.41 20.03
CA ALA A 92 11.30 -18.49 21.43
C ALA A 92 9.90 -17.89 21.62
N VAL A 93 9.38 -17.13 20.65
CA VAL A 93 8.14 -16.37 20.76
C VAL A 93 6.98 -17.10 20.09
N LYS A 94 5.84 -17.18 20.80
CA LYS A 94 4.60 -17.81 20.29
C LYS A 94 3.52 -16.83 19.87
N HIS A 95 3.62 -15.59 20.34
CA HIS A 95 2.60 -14.56 20.19
C HIS A 95 3.20 -13.34 19.51
N TYR A 96 2.55 -12.92 18.43
CA TYR A 96 2.96 -11.76 17.66
C TYR A 96 1.79 -10.82 17.47
N THR A 97 2.09 -9.54 17.42
CA THR A 97 1.13 -8.55 16.93
C THR A 97 1.65 -7.95 15.65
N ILE A 98 0.77 -7.77 14.67
CA ILE A 98 1.12 -7.24 13.35
C ILE A 98 0.19 -6.09 12.99
N ASP A 99 0.81 -5.09 12.38
CA ASP A 99 0.13 -4.04 11.63
C ASP A 99 0.87 -3.83 10.30
N THR A 100 0.24 -3.10 9.37
CA THR A 100 0.90 -2.70 8.12
C THR A 100 0.62 -1.26 7.77
N GLU A 101 1.50 -0.65 6.99
CA GLU A 101 1.27 0.68 6.43
C GLU A 101 1.60 0.76 4.94
N ASP A 102 0.75 1.51 4.25
CA ASP A 102 0.77 1.70 2.81
C ASP A 102 1.29 3.09 2.43
N GLN A 103 2.04 3.15 1.34
CA GLN A 103 2.36 4.39 0.66
C GLN A 103 1.20 4.81 -0.25
N LEU A 104 0.51 5.88 0.15
CA LEU A 104 -0.55 6.45 -0.67
C LEU A 104 0.01 7.27 -1.83
N VAL A 105 -0.31 6.84 -3.05
CA VAL A 105 0.05 7.55 -4.27
C VAL A 105 -1.20 8.14 -4.92
N PRO A 106 -1.29 9.46 -5.11
CA PRO A 106 -2.47 10.09 -5.72
C PRO A 106 -2.82 9.47 -7.08
N LYS A 107 -4.06 8.99 -7.19
CA LYS A 107 -4.63 8.38 -8.41
C LYS A 107 -3.97 7.05 -8.84
N ARG A 108 -3.22 6.40 -7.95
CA ARG A 108 -2.68 5.05 -8.17
C ARG A 108 -3.10 4.14 -7.00
N PRO A 109 -3.03 2.81 -7.16
CA PRO A 109 -3.10 1.90 -6.02
C PRO A 109 -2.07 2.31 -4.96
N SER A 110 -2.38 2.03 -3.70
CA SER A 110 -1.39 2.11 -2.64
C SER A 110 -0.23 1.15 -2.93
N ILE A 111 0.94 1.49 -2.42
CA ILE A 111 2.12 0.64 -2.51
C ILE A 111 2.43 0.16 -1.10
N PRO A 112 2.42 -1.15 -0.82
CA PRO A 112 2.73 -1.69 0.51
C PRO A 112 4.14 -1.30 0.91
N ALA A 113 4.29 -0.63 2.06
CA ALA A 113 5.53 0.06 2.40
C ALA A 113 6.17 -0.43 3.70
N LEU A 114 5.38 -0.80 4.70
CA LEU A 114 5.85 -1.12 6.04
C LEU A 114 5.08 -2.30 6.63
N ILE A 115 5.78 -3.22 7.26
CA ILE A 115 5.18 -4.23 8.16
C ILE A 115 5.74 -4.00 9.56
N GLN A 116 4.86 -3.85 10.54
CA GLN A 116 5.23 -3.77 11.96
C GLN A 116 4.95 -5.12 12.62
N ILE A 117 5.93 -5.66 13.35
CA ILE A 117 5.77 -6.94 14.07
C ILE A 117 6.29 -6.79 15.49
N GLU A 118 5.42 -6.97 16.49
CA GLU A 118 5.82 -7.05 17.90
C GLU A 118 5.97 -8.51 18.33
N TYR A 119 7.07 -8.81 19.03
CA TYR A 119 7.27 -10.04 19.78
C TYR A 119 6.67 -9.88 21.16
N VAL A 120 5.58 -10.60 21.44
CA VAL A 120 4.85 -10.46 22.69
C VAL A 120 5.40 -11.47 23.72
N TYR A 121 6.09 -10.96 24.73
CA TYR A 121 6.61 -11.73 25.86
C TYR A 121 5.78 -11.50 27.11
N ASP A 122 5.55 -12.54 27.91
CA ASP A 122 4.76 -12.42 29.14
C ASP A 122 5.47 -11.64 30.26
N ASN A 123 6.81 -11.51 30.23
CA ASN A 123 7.60 -10.89 31.31
C ASN A 123 8.87 -10.12 30.85
N ASN A 124 9.05 -9.88 29.55
CA ASN A 124 10.24 -9.19 29.02
C ASN A 124 9.84 -7.94 28.22
N PRO A 125 10.77 -6.99 28.02
CA PRO A 125 10.56 -5.91 27.06
C PRO A 125 10.18 -6.47 25.69
N SER A 126 9.17 -5.87 25.05
CA SER A 126 8.78 -6.27 23.70
C SER A 126 9.86 -5.90 22.69
N ILE A 127 10.03 -6.73 21.66
CA ILE A 127 10.86 -6.40 20.50
C ILE A 127 9.93 -6.05 19.35
N LEU A 128 10.08 -4.87 18.75
CA LEU A 128 9.33 -4.45 17.58
C LEU A 128 10.22 -4.41 16.34
N LEU A 129 9.74 -5.04 15.28
CA LEU A 129 10.36 -4.98 13.97
C LEU A 129 9.61 -3.99 13.10
N ILE A 130 10.36 -3.13 12.42
CA ILE A 130 9.87 -2.25 11.35
C ILE A 130 10.51 -2.75 10.06
N ILE A 131 9.77 -3.53 9.27
CA ILE A 131 10.25 -4.06 7.99
C ILE A 131 9.92 -3.04 6.88
N GLU A 132 10.95 -2.36 6.37
CA GLU A 132 10.81 -1.34 5.34
C GLU A 132 10.83 -1.96 3.94
N CYS A 133 9.66 -2.42 3.47
CA CYS A 133 9.54 -3.30 2.30
C CYS A 133 10.09 -2.68 1.00
N MET A 134 10.02 -1.35 0.85
CA MET A 134 10.59 -0.65 -0.31
C MET A 134 12.12 -0.59 -0.33
N TYR A 135 12.77 -0.98 0.77
CA TYR A 135 14.22 -0.96 0.95
C TYR A 135 14.79 -2.35 1.27
N LEU A 136 14.06 -3.41 0.91
CA LEU A 136 14.56 -4.77 1.01
C LEU A 136 15.78 -4.98 0.08
N PRO A 137 16.72 -5.87 0.47
CA PRO A 137 17.84 -6.28 -0.39
C PRO A 137 17.37 -7.09 -1.60
N GLU A 138 18.24 -7.29 -2.59
CA GLU A 138 17.92 -8.16 -3.73
C GLU A 138 17.70 -9.61 -3.28
N GLN A 139 16.82 -10.37 -3.97
CA GLN A 139 16.39 -11.69 -3.49
C GLN A 139 17.52 -12.74 -3.39
N ASN A 140 18.61 -12.53 -4.12
CA ASN A 140 19.82 -13.37 -4.10
C ASN A 140 20.82 -12.96 -3.02
N GLU A 141 20.60 -11.84 -2.31
CA GLU A 141 21.50 -11.41 -1.24
C GLU A 141 21.32 -12.26 0.03
N PRO A 142 22.40 -12.56 0.76
CA PRO A 142 22.33 -13.26 2.04
C PRO A 142 21.39 -12.58 3.05
N THR A 143 21.42 -11.24 3.09
CA THR A 143 20.55 -10.44 3.96
C THR A 143 19.07 -10.70 3.65
N PHE A 144 18.67 -10.78 2.36
CA PHE A 144 17.29 -11.10 2.00
C PHE A 144 16.89 -12.50 2.49
N THR A 145 17.79 -13.47 2.33
CA THR A 145 17.57 -14.85 2.77
C THR A 145 17.29 -14.91 4.27
N LYS A 146 18.04 -14.14 5.07
CA LYS A 146 17.84 -14.04 6.53
C LYS A 146 16.54 -13.33 6.89
N ILE A 147 16.18 -12.23 6.23
CA ILE A 147 14.89 -11.55 6.44
C ILE A 147 13.73 -12.51 6.10
N LYS A 148 13.84 -13.25 5.00
CA LYS A 148 12.84 -14.25 4.61
C LYS A 148 12.75 -15.41 5.61
N GLN A 149 13.88 -15.89 6.11
CA GLN A 149 13.93 -16.91 7.16
C GLN A 149 13.24 -16.41 8.44
N LEU A 150 13.49 -15.17 8.85
CA LEU A 150 12.85 -14.52 9.98
C LEU A 150 11.32 -14.49 9.82
N CYS A 151 10.82 -14.00 8.68
CA CYS A 151 9.39 -14.00 8.38
C CYS A 151 8.80 -15.42 8.39
N LYS A 152 9.48 -16.39 7.79
CA LYS A 152 9.02 -17.79 7.77
C LYS A 152 8.88 -18.38 9.18
N ILE A 153 9.75 -18.02 10.11
CA ILE A 153 9.64 -18.43 11.51
C ILE A 153 8.43 -17.77 12.16
N ILE A 154 8.29 -16.45 12.02
CA ILE A 154 7.17 -15.68 12.58
C ILE A 154 5.82 -16.24 12.10
N PHE A 155 5.68 -16.50 10.79
CA PHE A 155 4.47 -17.02 10.17
C PHE A 155 4.35 -18.56 10.18
N SER A 156 5.14 -19.24 11.02
CA SER A 156 5.08 -20.71 11.12
C SER A 156 3.83 -21.21 11.85
N MET A 157 3.45 -22.46 11.56
CA MET A 157 2.35 -23.12 12.23
C MET A 157 2.61 -23.24 13.74
N GLY A 158 1.60 -22.95 14.55
CA GLY A 158 1.69 -22.98 16.02
C GLY A 158 1.89 -21.61 16.67
N HIS A 159 2.24 -20.59 15.88
CA HIS A 159 2.22 -19.20 16.34
C HIS A 159 0.81 -18.61 16.26
N THR A 160 0.53 -17.67 17.17
CA THR A 160 -0.69 -16.87 17.15
C THR A 160 -0.34 -15.43 16.80
N ILE A 161 -1.00 -14.90 15.77
CA ILE A 161 -0.74 -13.55 15.28
C ILE A 161 -2.00 -12.72 15.45
N TYR A 162 -1.89 -11.64 16.21
CA TYR A 162 -2.95 -10.66 16.43
C TYR A 162 -2.82 -9.53 15.43
N SER A 163 -3.89 -9.23 14.72
CA SER A 163 -3.99 -8.06 13.85
C SER A 163 -5.26 -7.31 14.17
N TRP A 164 -5.29 -5.98 13.96
CA TRP A 164 -6.53 -5.23 14.14
C TRP A 164 -7.61 -5.77 13.21
N GLY A 165 -7.31 -5.95 11.92
CA GLY A 165 -8.21 -6.53 10.92
C GLY A 165 -8.06 -8.05 10.73
N ASN A 166 -8.52 -8.53 9.56
CA ASN A 166 -8.22 -9.90 9.11
C ASN A 166 -6.78 -9.96 8.60
N LEU A 167 -5.96 -10.83 9.19
CA LEU A 167 -4.54 -10.95 8.88
C LEU A 167 -4.23 -11.21 7.40
N ALA A 168 -4.99 -12.09 6.75
CA ALA A 168 -4.76 -12.43 5.35
C ALA A 168 -5.03 -11.24 4.41
N ASN A 169 -6.05 -10.44 4.73
CA ASN A 169 -6.34 -9.20 3.99
C ASN A 169 -5.28 -8.13 4.23
N GLU A 170 -4.78 -8.02 5.47
CA GLU A 170 -3.75 -7.06 5.86
C GLU A 170 -2.43 -7.30 5.11
N LEU A 171 -2.06 -8.57 4.90
CA LEU A 171 -0.80 -8.96 4.26
C LEU A 171 -0.90 -9.26 2.76
N GLU A 172 -2.10 -9.18 2.15
CA GLU A 172 -2.32 -9.60 0.75
C GLU A 172 -1.45 -8.82 -0.24
N ASP A 173 -1.35 -7.50 -0.07
CA ASP A 173 -0.57 -6.66 -0.96
C ASP A 173 0.95 -6.88 -0.82
N PHE A 174 1.39 -7.47 0.31
CA PHE A 174 2.80 -7.71 0.61
C PHE A 174 3.37 -9.01 0.01
N TYR A 175 2.54 -9.90 -0.53
CA TYR A 175 3.01 -11.15 -1.16
C TYR A 175 4.02 -10.91 -2.29
N GLN A 176 3.95 -9.76 -2.97
CA GLN A 176 4.88 -9.41 -4.04
C GLN A 176 6.35 -9.30 -3.59
N TYR A 177 6.61 -9.14 -2.29
CA TYR A 177 7.96 -9.07 -1.74
C TYR A 177 8.60 -10.44 -1.49
N ASN A 178 7.85 -11.56 -1.65
CA ASN A 178 8.34 -12.92 -1.46
C ASN A 178 8.96 -13.22 -0.08
N LEU A 179 8.60 -12.45 0.95
CA LEU A 179 9.00 -12.68 2.35
C LEU A 179 8.25 -13.87 2.98
N PHE A 180 7.01 -14.07 2.53
CA PHE A 180 6.08 -15.14 2.89
C PHE A 180 5.09 -15.30 1.73
N ASP A 181 4.38 -16.42 1.69
CA ASP A 181 3.32 -16.67 0.70
C ASP A 181 1.94 -16.83 1.35
N LYS A 182 0.92 -16.98 0.51
CA LYS A 182 -0.47 -17.15 0.96
C LYS A 182 -0.65 -18.41 1.81
N ASN A 183 0.13 -19.47 1.57
CA ASN A 183 0.04 -20.69 2.37
C ASN A 183 0.60 -20.44 3.77
N ASP A 184 1.74 -19.76 3.90
CA ASP A 184 2.31 -19.39 5.21
C ASP A 184 1.24 -18.69 6.08
N ILE A 185 0.53 -17.71 5.51
CA ILE A 185 -0.50 -16.95 6.22
C ILE A 185 -1.77 -17.77 6.51
N ASN A 186 -2.15 -18.70 5.65
CA ASN A 186 -3.34 -19.53 5.88
C ASN A 186 -3.16 -20.57 7.00
N HIS A 187 -1.92 -20.98 7.29
CA HIS A 187 -1.64 -21.99 8.33
C HIS A 187 -1.39 -21.38 9.71
N VAL A 188 -1.17 -20.07 9.80
CA VAL A 188 -0.97 -19.38 11.09
C VAL A 188 -2.30 -19.13 11.79
N ASN A 189 -2.31 -19.14 13.12
CA ASN A 189 -3.50 -18.80 13.90
C ASN A 189 -3.69 -17.27 13.94
N GLY A 190 -4.25 -16.72 12.88
CA GLY A 190 -4.58 -15.29 12.76
C GLY A 190 -5.81 -14.89 13.57
N ARG A 191 -5.66 -13.93 14.48
CA ARG A 191 -6.71 -13.42 15.38
C ARG A 191 -7.10 -12.00 15.00
N ASN A 192 -8.35 -11.82 14.60
CA ASN A 192 -8.94 -10.52 14.27
C ASN A 192 -9.41 -9.80 15.54
N VAL A 193 -8.57 -8.91 16.06
CA VAL A 193 -8.81 -8.20 17.33
C VAL A 193 -9.98 -7.22 17.24
N GLN A 194 -10.24 -6.62 16.07
CA GLN A 194 -11.41 -5.75 15.88
C GLN A 194 -12.73 -6.53 16.03
N GLY A 195 -12.78 -7.76 15.53
CA GLY A 195 -13.93 -8.65 15.68
C GLY A 195 -14.18 -9.03 17.15
N GLU A 196 -13.11 -9.32 17.88
CA GLU A 196 -13.16 -9.63 19.32
C GLU A 196 -13.58 -8.41 20.14
N PHE A 197 -12.99 -7.25 19.86
CA PHE A 197 -13.35 -5.98 20.49
C PHE A 197 -14.82 -5.63 20.22
N LYS A 198 -15.31 -5.78 18.99
CA LYS A 198 -16.72 -5.52 18.64
C LYS A 198 -17.67 -6.38 19.47
N LYS A 199 -17.36 -7.66 19.68
CA LYS A 199 -18.15 -8.56 20.54
C LYS A 199 -18.12 -8.08 21.99
N TYR A 200 -16.91 -7.88 22.54
CA TYR A 200 -16.72 -7.39 23.90
C TYR A 200 -17.49 -6.09 24.16
N PHE A 201 -17.28 -5.08 23.33
CA PHE A 201 -17.86 -3.75 23.49
C PHE A 201 -19.39 -3.78 23.43
N ASN A 202 -19.97 -4.53 22.48
CA ASN A 202 -21.42 -4.64 22.36
C ASN A 202 -22.07 -5.39 23.53
N THR A 203 -21.37 -6.36 24.13
CA THR A 203 -21.82 -7.08 25.32
C THR A 203 -21.72 -6.20 26.57
N THR A 204 -20.64 -5.42 26.72
CA THR A 204 -20.43 -4.55 27.87
C THR A 204 -21.33 -3.30 27.85
N TYR A 205 -21.62 -2.76 26.66
CA TYR A 205 -22.40 -1.53 26.49
C TYR A 205 -23.65 -1.73 25.62
N PRO A 206 -24.63 -2.55 26.05
CA PRO A 206 -25.77 -2.93 25.24
C PRO A 206 -26.76 -1.77 24.98
N THR A 207 -26.71 -0.68 25.74
CA THR A 207 -27.71 0.41 25.74
C THR A 207 -27.16 1.76 25.25
N SER A 208 -26.02 1.83 24.57
CA SER A 208 -25.57 3.06 23.90
C SER A 208 -26.00 3.06 22.42
N PRO A 209 -27.24 3.48 22.09
CA PRO A 209 -27.71 3.53 20.70
C PRO A 209 -26.89 4.49 19.85
N ASP A 210 -26.33 5.55 20.45
CA ASP A 210 -25.55 6.57 19.74
C ASP A 210 -24.14 6.10 19.35
N ILE A 211 -23.66 4.99 19.92
CA ILE A 211 -22.29 4.46 19.73
C ILE A 211 -22.32 3.13 18.97
N LYS A 212 -23.46 2.45 18.90
CA LYS A 212 -23.58 1.19 18.15
C LYS A 212 -23.47 1.45 16.66
N LEU A 213 -22.29 1.14 16.14
CA LEU A 213 -22.06 0.99 14.72
C LEU A 213 -23.08 0.02 14.10
N LYS A 214 -23.49 0.31 12.86
CA LYS A 214 -24.31 -0.63 12.08
C LYS A 214 -23.60 -1.98 11.98
N SER A 215 -24.34 -3.06 11.70
CA SER A 215 -23.79 -4.42 11.61
C SER A 215 -22.52 -4.51 10.75
N ASN A 216 -22.44 -3.69 9.69
CA ASN A 216 -21.35 -3.70 8.71
C ASN A 216 -20.26 -2.66 8.98
N GLU A 217 -20.45 -1.78 9.95
CA GLU A 217 -19.47 -0.78 10.33
C GLU A 217 -18.45 -1.40 11.30
N THR A 218 -17.19 -0.98 11.16
CA THR A 218 -16.05 -1.45 11.93
C THR A 218 -15.55 -0.35 12.86
N TYR A 219 -15.19 -0.73 14.08
CA TYR A 219 -14.57 0.21 15.02
C TYR A 219 -13.14 0.51 14.55
N SER A 220 -12.68 1.75 14.69
CA SER A 220 -11.27 2.07 14.49
C SER A 220 -10.44 1.63 15.70
N LEU A 221 -9.14 1.38 15.50
CA LEU A 221 -8.24 1.07 16.62
C LEU A 221 -8.21 2.22 17.64
N GLN A 222 -8.17 3.48 17.15
CA GLN A 222 -8.24 4.68 17.98
C GLN A 222 -9.50 4.71 18.85
N PHE A 223 -10.66 4.37 18.28
CA PHE A 223 -11.90 4.28 19.04
C PHE A 223 -11.80 3.20 20.12
N ALA A 224 -11.26 2.02 19.80
CA ALA A 224 -11.13 0.93 20.75
C ALA A 224 -10.19 1.27 21.91
N ILE A 225 -9.05 1.90 21.63
CA ILE A 225 -8.12 2.38 22.65
C ILE A 225 -8.77 3.42 23.55
N PHE A 226 -9.41 4.44 22.97
CA PHE A 226 -10.08 5.49 23.74
C PHE A 226 -11.16 4.92 24.65
N ASN A 227 -12.05 4.07 24.13
CA ASN A 227 -13.16 3.55 24.93
C ASN A 227 -12.75 2.48 25.95
N THR A 228 -11.59 1.84 25.77
CA THR A 228 -11.11 0.79 26.68
C THR A 228 -10.20 1.35 27.78
N PHE A 229 -9.34 2.31 27.42
CA PHE A 229 -8.27 2.80 28.30
C PHE A 229 -8.38 4.29 28.62
N ASN A 230 -9.33 5.00 28.01
CA ASN A 230 -9.41 6.46 28.06
C ASN A 230 -8.10 7.13 27.60
N GLU A 231 -7.52 6.60 26.52
CA GLU A 231 -6.26 7.04 25.94
C GLU A 231 -6.43 7.51 24.49
N TRP A 232 -5.66 8.52 24.10
CA TRP A 232 -5.60 9.06 22.74
C TRP A 232 -4.45 8.42 21.98
N LEU A 233 -4.79 7.45 21.12
CA LEU A 233 -3.91 6.95 20.06
C LEU A 233 -4.06 7.86 18.83
N THR A 234 -3.00 8.57 18.45
CA THR A 234 -3.07 9.50 17.31
C THR A 234 -3.22 8.75 15.99
N LYS A 235 -4.15 9.21 15.13
CA LYS A 235 -4.30 8.74 13.74
C LYS A 235 -3.98 9.83 12.72
N ARG A 236 -3.28 10.88 13.15
CA ARG A 236 -2.87 12.01 12.30
C ARG A 236 -1.98 11.58 11.13
N TYR A 237 -1.19 10.53 11.33
CA TYR A 237 -0.11 10.12 10.44
C TYR A 237 -0.47 8.96 9.49
N THR A 238 -1.70 8.47 9.47
CA THR A 238 -2.13 7.35 8.60
C THR A 238 -1.90 7.61 7.10
N LEU A 239 -1.88 8.87 6.64
CA LEU A 239 -1.59 9.19 5.22
C LEU A 239 -0.12 9.57 4.98
N GLY A 240 0.73 9.17 5.92
CA GLY A 240 2.17 9.37 5.93
C GLY A 240 2.86 8.79 4.71
N ASN A 241 4.08 9.27 4.44
CA ASN A 241 4.92 8.72 3.38
C ASN A 241 5.76 7.57 3.96
N PHE A 242 5.16 6.40 4.21
CA PHE A 242 5.87 5.27 4.82
C PHE A 242 6.95 4.67 3.90
N GLY A 243 6.87 4.93 2.59
CA GLY A 243 7.89 4.53 1.61
C GLY A 243 9.13 5.43 1.58
N CYS A 244 9.33 6.35 2.54
CA CYS A 244 10.41 7.33 2.51
C CYS A 244 11.75 6.84 3.08
N GLY A 245 11.83 5.62 3.61
CA GLY A 245 13.01 5.11 4.29
C GLY A 245 13.08 5.70 5.70
N LEU A 246 12.43 5.07 6.67
CA LEU A 246 12.31 5.60 8.03
C LEU A 246 13.65 5.57 8.77
N ASP A 247 14.45 4.52 8.60
CA ASP A 247 15.78 4.41 9.20
C ASP A 247 16.73 5.52 8.66
N PRO A 248 17.31 6.36 9.54
CA PRO A 248 18.35 7.32 9.18
C PRO A 248 19.54 6.69 8.42
N ALA A 249 19.88 5.43 8.70
CA ALA A 249 20.98 4.71 8.06
C ALA A 249 20.77 4.52 6.55
N LEU A 250 19.54 4.63 6.04
CA LEU A 250 19.26 4.55 4.61
C LEU A 250 19.67 5.81 3.83
N TYR A 251 19.94 6.93 4.50
CA TYR A 251 20.33 8.22 3.89
C TYR A 251 19.37 8.71 2.77
N THR A 252 18.07 8.54 2.97
CA THR A 252 17.05 8.84 1.94
C THR A 252 16.56 10.28 1.91
N ILE A 253 17.01 11.12 2.85
CA ILE A 253 16.61 12.53 2.88
C ILE A 253 17.27 13.27 1.72
N THR A 254 16.46 13.75 0.77
CA THR A 254 16.93 14.53 -0.37
C THR A 254 16.43 15.96 -0.28
N VAL A 255 17.33 16.94 -0.33
CA VAL A 255 16.93 18.36 -0.36
C VAL A 255 16.70 18.80 -1.81
N PRO A 256 15.52 19.33 -2.16
CA PRO A 256 15.28 19.81 -3.52
C PRO A 256 16.20 20.97 -3.88
N LYS A 257 16.67 21.03 -5.13
CA LYS A 257 17.62 22.07 -5.62
C LYS A 257 17.14 23.50 -5.32
N GLN A 258 15.82 23.74 -5.43
CA GLN A 258 15.22 25.05 -5.15
C GLN A 258 15.25 25.45 -3.67
N PHE A 259 15.56 24.54 -2.75
CA PHE A 259 15.61 24.78 -1.31
C PHE A 259 17.01 24.54 -0.72
N MET A 260 18.06 24.46 -1.54
CA MET A 260 19.45 24.33 -1.07
C MET A 260 19.84 25.43 -0.06
N TYR A 261 19.30 26.64 -0.21
CA TYR A 261 19.54 27.75 0.71
C TYR A 261 18.92 27.57 2.12
N MET A 262 18.07 26.55 2.32
CA MET A 262 17.49 26.15 3.61
C MET A 262 17.76 24.67 3.91
N GLN A 263 18.87 24.12 3.41
CA GLN A 263 19.15 22.68 3.49
C GLN A 263 19.01 22.11 4.91
N GLU A 264 19.55 22.79 5.92
CA GLU A 264 19.47 22.36 7.31
C GLU A 264 18.02 22.24 7.80
N GLN A 265 17.19 23.25 7.56
CA GLN A 265 15.77 23.23 7.95
C GLN A 265 15.01 22.10 7.23
N VAL A 266 15.28 21.88 5.94
CA VAL A 266 14.62 20.81 5.18
C VAL A 266 14.99 19.44 5.75
N ILE A 267 16.25 19.23 6.12
CA ILE A 267 16.72 17.99 6.72
C ILE A 267 16.07 17.79 8.08
N GLU A 268 15.99 18.83 8.90
CA GLU A 268 15.40 18.73 10.24
C GLU A 268 13.90 18.41 10.18
N ASP A 269 13.15 19.09 9.31
CA ASP A 269 11.73 18.82 9.09
C ASP A 269 11.48 17.38 8.56
N GLU A 270 12.39 16.84 7.74
CA GLU A 270 12.33 15.47 7.24
C GLU A 270 12.71 14.43 8.32
N LYS A 271 13.61 14.78 9.26
CA LYS A 271 13.91 13.92 10.42
C LYS A 271 12.73 13.89 11.38
N GLU A 272 12.18 15.05 11.72
CA GLU A 272 11.02 15.18 12.63
C GLU A 272 9.84 14.35 12.12
N ILE A 273 9.48 14.47 10.83
CA ILE A 273 8.36 13.70 10.30
C ILE A 273 8.62 12.18 10.33
N LYS A 274 9.86 11.73 10.07
CA LYS A 274 10.20 10.30 10.14
C LYS A 274 10.08 9.76 11.55
N GLU A 275 10.56 10.50 12.54
CA GLU A 275 10.40 10.12 13.96
C GLU A 275 8.92 10.02 14.35
N LEU A 276 8.09 10.96 13.89
CA LEU A 276 6.63 10.91 14.11
C LEU A 276 5.99 9.68 13.43
N LEU A 277 6.43 9.31 12.22
CA LEU A 277 5.94 8.13 11.51
C LEU A 277 6.37 6.82 12.20
N ILE A 278 7.61 6.75 12.70
CA ILE A 278 8.11 5.62 13.50
C ILE A 278 7.25 5.46 14.76
N ASN A 279 7.08 6.52 15.54
CA ASN A 279 6.28 6.48 16.76
C ASN A 279 4.82 6.10 16.50
N TYR A 280 4.25 6.59 15.40
CA TYR A 280 2.91 6.21 14.98
C TYR A 280 2.82 4.71 14.65
N ALA A 281 3.74 4.19 13.82
CA ALA A 281 3.78 2.78 13.43
C ALA A 281 3.95 1.85 14.65
N LEU A 282 4.82 2.22 15.58
CA LEU A 282 5.03 1.48 16.83
C LEU A 282 3.76 1.46 17.69
N ASN A 283 3.14 2.63 17.90
CA ASN A 283 1.96 2.76 18.75
C ASN A 283 0.73 2.03 18.20
N ASP A 284 0.58 1.92 16.89
CA ASP A 284 -0.52 1.17 16.29
C ASP A 284 -0.38 -0.33 16.55
N CYS A 285 0.81 -0.88 16.37
CA CYS A 285 1.12 -2.27 16.71
C CYS A 285 0.93 -2.53 18.21
N LEU A 286 1.52 -1.69 19.08
CA LEU A 286 1.41 -1.78 20.54
C LEU A 286 -0.03 -1.61 21.04
N GLY A 287 -0.84 -0.81 20.35
CA GLY A 287 -2.26 -0.62 20.65
C GLY A 287 -3.06 -1.91 20.50
N VAL A 288 -2.75 -2.70 19.47
CA VAL A 288 -3.39 -4.02 19.28
C VAL A 288 -3.01 -4.97 20.41
N THR A 289 -1.72 -5.06 20.77
CA THR A 289 -1.25 -5.86 21.91
C THR A 289 -1.92 -5.44 23.22
N LYS A 290 -2.04 -4.14 23.45
CA LYS A 290 -2.70 -3.59 24.63
C LYS A 290 -4.17 -4.01 24.72
N LEU A 291 -4.89 -4.04 23.60
CA LEU A 291 -6.26 -4.55 23.54
C LEU A 291 -6.33 -6.06 23.79
N VAL A 292 -5.46 -6.86 23.18
CA VAL A 292 -5.42 -8.32 23.37
C VAL A 292 -5.29 -8.68 24.85
N ASN A 293 -4.42 -7.99 25.59
CA ASN A 293 -4.23 -8.21 27.03
C ASN A 293 -5.45 -7.82 27.88
N LYS A 294 -6.33 -6.95 27.37
CA LYS A 294 -7.54 -6.51 28.07
C LYS A 294 -8.77 -7.35 27.72
N LEU A 295 -8.85 -7.86 26.49
CA LEU A 295 -10.01 -8.62 26.03
C LEU A 295 -10.07 -9.99 26.71
N PRO A 296 -11.28 -10.49 27.04
CA PRO A 296 -11.43 -11.79 27.66
C PRO A 296 -10.93 -12.89 26.71
N SER A 297 -9.92 -13.65 27.13
CA SER A 297 -9.40 -14.77 26.34
C SER A 297 -10.51 -15.82 26.17
N PRO A 298 -10.88 -16.22 24.94
CA PRO A 298 -11.97 -17.17 24.72
C PRO A 298 -11.69 -18.58 25.27
N THR A 299 -10.46 -18.86 25.67
CA THR A 299 -9.98 -20.18 26.11
C THR A 299 -9.66 -20.28 27.60
N LYS A 300 -9.88 -19.24 28.42
CA LYS A 300 -9.84 -19.40 29.88
C LYS A 300 -11.12 -20.08 30.37
N SER A 301 -11.41 -21.28 29.88
CA SER A 301 -12.23 -22.22 30.63
C SER A 301 -11.48 -22.53 31.91
N SER A 302 -12.08 -22.20 33.04
CA SER A 302 -11.58 -22.30 34.41
C SER A 302 -10.96 -23.66 34.72
N THR A 303 -9.71 -23.85 34.30
CA THR A 303 -8.87 -24.98 34.71
C THR A 303 -7.90 -24.41 35.74
N SER A 304 -8.14 -24.80 36.98
CA SER A 304 -7.33 -24.50 38.15
C SER A 304 -5.86 -24.78 37.83
N THR A 305 -5.06 -23.72 37.73
CA THR A 305 -3.64 -23.85 37.37
C THR A 305 -2.88 -24.25 38.64
N THR A 306 -2.47 -25.51 38.70
CA THR A 306 -1.42 -25.99 39.61
C THR A 306 -0.11 -25.34 39.15
N THR A 307 0.48 -24.50 40.00
CA THR A 307 1.76 -23.84 39.78
C THR A 307 2.88 -24.87 39.59
N CYS A 308 3.46 -24.93 38.40
CA CYS A 308 4.77 -25.55 38.17
C CYS A 308 5.78 -24.41 38.05
N ASN A 309 6.55 -24.20 39.12
CA ASN A 309 7.67 -23.26 39.15
C ASN A 309 8.90 -23.99 38.63
N ASP A 310 9.28 -23.76 37.38
CA ASP A 310 10.66 -23.93 36.90
C ASP A 310 10.82 -23.08 35.64
N ILE A 311 11.28 -21.83 35.81
CA ILE A 311 11.76 -21.00 34.70
C ILE A 311 13.17 -20.52 35.04
N VAL A 312 14.12 -20.99 34.23
CA VAL A 312 15.50 -20.52 34.16
C VAL A 312 15.49 -19.03 33.82
N THR A 313 15.91 -18.20 34.77
CA THR A 313 16.03 -16.76 34.59
C THR A 313 17.34 -16.46 33.84
N LEU A 314 17.27 -16.25 32.54
CA LEU A 314 18.37 -15.66 31.75
C LEU A 314 18.46 -14.16 32.09
N LYS A 315 19.41 -13.79 32.95
CA LYS A 315 19.76 -12.39 33.20
C LYS A 315 20.62 -11.89 32.05
N TYR A 316 20.12 -10.93 31.27
CA TYR A 316 20.92 -10.19 30.29
C TYR A 316 21.44 -8.90 30.91
N TYR A 317 22.74 -8.65 30.78
CA TYR A 317 23.37 -7.37 31.04
C TYR A 317 23.40 -6.55 29.75
N GLU A 318 22.97 -5.29 29.81
CA GLU A 318 23.22 -4.31 28.75
C GLU A 318 24.71 -3.88 28.86
N GLU A 319 25.56 -4.35 27.95
CA GLU A 319 26.90 -3.78 27.76
C GLU A 319 26.97 -3.05 26.41
N GLU A 320 27.39 -1.80 26.46
CA GLU A 320 27.72 -0.96 25.30
C GLU A 320 29.02 -1.49 24.66
N TYR A 321 28.93 -2.03 23.44
CA TYR A 321 30.08 -2.55 22.72
C TYR A 321 30.97 -1.42 22.15
N TYR A 322 32.19 -1.31 22.67
CA TYR A 322 33.36 -0.85 21.90
C TYR A 322 34.15 -2.09 21.45
N VAL A 323 34.30 -2.27 20.14
CA VAL A 323 35.04 -3.40 19.56
C VAL A 323 36.52 -3.05 19.44
N GLU A 324 37.36 -3.61 20.31
CA GLU A 324 38.80 -3.79 20.06
C GLU A 324 39.05 -5.22 19.58
N ILE A 325 39.70 -5.33 18.42
CA ILE A 325 39.96 -6.58 17.71
C ILE A 325 41.25 -7.20 18.26
N ASN A 326 41.15 -8.37 18.88
CA ASN A 326 42.26 -9.33 18.95
C ASN A 326 41.71 -10.74 18.70
N ALA A 327 42.35 -11.44 17.75
CA ALA A 327 42.04 -12.80 17.33
C ALA A 327 43.20 -13.75 17.77
N PRO A 328 43.10 -15.07 17.55
CA PRO A 328 42.67 -16.04 18.56
C PRO A 328 43.72 -17.15 18.78
N ASN A 329 43.48 -18.07 19.72
CA ASN A 329 44.07 -19.42 19.68
C ASN A 329 43.24 -20.42 20.49
N ASP A 330 43.37 -21.69 20.06
CA ASP A 330 43.06 -22.96 20.75
C ASP A 330 41.70 -23.63 20.50
N GLU A 331 41.64 -24.34 19.36
CA GLU A 331 41.74 -25.81 19.19
C GLU A 331 41.12 -26.81 20.22
N LEU A 332 40.60 -27.93 19.66
CA LEU A 332 40.24 -29.25 20.24
C LEU A 332 38.81 -29.39 20.82
N THR A 333 38.00 -30.45 20.64
CA THR A 333 38.11 -31.78 20.00
C THR A 333 36.71 -32.39 19.87
N LEU A 334 36.54 -33.29 18.89
CA LEU A 334 35.40 -34.18 18.66
C LEU A 334 35.19 -35.18 19.81
N ASN A 335 33.93 -35.60 20.04
CA ASN A 335 33.64 -36.98 20.41
C ASN A 335 32.19 -37.40 20.09
N ASP A 336 32.11 -38.62 19.57
CA ASP A 336 30.96 -39.38 19.08
C ASP A 336 30.10 -40.02 20.20
N ASN A 337 28.97 -40.61 19.75
CA ASN A 337 28.18 -41.73 20.31
C ASN A 337 26.92 -41.35 21.11
N ASP A 338 25.72 -41.62 20.57
CA ASP A 338 25.06 -42.93 20.62
C ASP A 338 23.56 -42.85 20.24
N ILE A 339 23.12 -43.80 19.42
CA ILE A 339 21.71 -44.16 19.14
C ILE A 339 21.41 -45.43 19.96
N PRO A 340 20.18 -45.60 20.48
CA PRO A 340 19.41 -46.75 19.99
C PRO A 340 17.92 -46.47 19.76
N ASP A 341 17.44 -47.11 18.69
CA ASP A 341 16.04 -47.45 18.40
C ASP A 341 15.34 -48.19 19.56
N GLU A 342 14.02 -47.99 19.71
CA GLU A 342 13.12 -49.13 19.84
C GLU A 342 11.64 -48.80 19.53
N GLN A 343 10.97 -49.84 19.03
CA GLN A 343 9.68 -49.88 18.33
C GLN A 343 8.47 -50.15 19.25
N LYS A 344 7.28 -50.13 18.60
CA LYS A 344 6.00 -50.84 18.89
C LYS A 344 4.93 -50.03 19.63
N GLN A 345 3.64 -50.25 19.45
CA GLN A 345 2.72 -50.73 18.41
C GLN A 345 1.31 -50.64 19.04
N ASN A 346 0.25 -50.64 18.21
CA ASN A 346 -1.15 -50.98 18.55
C ASN A 346 -2.00 -49.92 19.29
N SER A 347 -3.31 -49.78 19.11
CA SER A 347 -4.29 -50.25 18.12
C SER A 347 -5.68 -49.71 18.51
N LEU A 348 -6.52 -49.43 17.51
CA LEU A 348 -7.98 -49.59 17.44
C LEU A 348 -8.90 -49.29 18.65
N THR A 349 -9.86 -48.38 18.45
CA THR A 349 -11.34 -48.59 18.45
C THR A 349 -11.96 -47.29 17.89
N GLY A 350 -12.92 -47.22 16.95
CA GLY A 350 -13.85 -48.19 16.40
C GLY A 350 -15.26 -48.05 17.00
N VAL A 351 -16.04 -47.02 16.63
CA VAL A 351 -17.52 -47.05 16.71
C VAL A 351 -18.13 -46.33 15.51
N HIS A 352 -18.99 -47.08 14.83
CA HIS A 352 -19.78 -46.80 13.64
C HIS A 352 -21.22 -46.40 14.03
N VAL A 353 -22.00 -45.89 13.06
CA VAL A 353 -23.48 -45.96 12.84
C VAL A 353 -24.03 -44.56 12.47
N ARG A 354 -24.23 -44.25 11.17
CA ARG A 354 -25.48 -44.33 10.34
C ARG A 354 -26.41 -43.12 10.57
N ASP A 355 -27.18 -42.57 9.63
CA ASP A 355 -27.46 -42.77 8.20
C ASP A 355 -28.10 -41.45 7.70
N GLU A 356 -28.05 -41.22 6.38
CA GLU A 356 -29.13 -40.70 5.50
C GLU A 356 -28.70 -39.68 4.42
N PRO A 357 -29.35 -39.73 3.24
CA PRO A 357 -28.70 -39.53 1.95
C PRO A 357 -29.06 -38.19 1.30
N TYR A 358 -28.20 -37.67 0.42
CA TYR A 358 -28.63 -36.72 -0.60
C TYR A 358 -27.91 -36.93 -1.93
N GLU A 359 -28.67 -36.62 -2.97
CA GLU A 359 -28.61 -37.10 -4.34
C GLU A 359 -27.34 -36.75 -5.11
N VAL A 360 -26.87 -37.73 -5.88
CA VAL A 360 -25.85 -37.58 -6.92
C VAL A 360 -26.50 -36.97 -8.15
N ILE A 361 -26.10 -35.75 -8.51
CA ILE A 361 -26.32 -35.21 -9.86
C ILE A 361 -25.00 -35.38 -10.62
N SER A 362 -25.06 -36.20 -11.67
CA SER A 362 -23.98 -36.36 -12.64
C SER A 362 -23.99 -35.20 -13.63
N ASP A 363 -22.89 -34.46 -13.72
CA ASP A 363 -22.61 -33.58 -14.85
C ASP A 363 -21.44 -34.18 -15.64
N ASN A 364 -21.79 -34.96 -16.67
CA ASN A 364 -20.92 -35.26 -17.80
C ASN A 364 -21.03 -34.15 -18.84
N GLU A 365 -19.89 -33.86 -19.47
CA GLU A 365 -19.72 -33.21 -20.78
C GLU A 365 -20.06 -31.71 -20.90
N ILE A 366 -19.04 -30.85 -20.74
CA ILE A 366 -18.80 -29.72 -21.66
C ILE A 366 -17.28 -29.53 -21.85
N ASP A 367 -16.91 -29.43 -23.13
CA ASP A 367 -15.58 -29.55 -23.71
C ASP A 367 -14.47 -28.63 -23.18
N ASP A 368 -13.28 -29.23 -23.21
CA ASP A 368 -11.94 -28.68 -23.11
C ASP A 368 -11.69 -27.58 -24.17
N ILE A 369 -11.43 -26.35 -23.70
CA ILE A 369 -10.64 -25.37 -24.46
C ILE A 369 -9.52 -24.91 -23.54
N SER A 370 -8.37 -25.55 -23.73
CA SER A 370 -7.10 -25.25 -23.10
C SER A 370 -6.72 -23.78 -23.29
N LEU A 371 -6.54 -23.05 -22.19
CA LEU A 371 -5.89 -21.74 -22.16
C LEU A 371 -4.37 -21.94 -22.05
N PRO A 372 -3.54 -21.20 -22.80
CA PRO A 372 -2.09 -21.28 -22.63
C PRO A 372 -1.65 -20.60 -21.32
N GLU A 373 -0.84 -21.32 -20.55
CA GLU A 373 -0.08 -20.78 -19.43
C GLU A 373 0.83 -19.64 -19.91
N ILE A 374 0.65 -18.44 -19.35
CA ILE A 374 1.62 -17.36 -19.45
C ILE A 374 2.09 -17.04 -18.04
N THR A 375 3.04 -17.85 -17.56
CA THR A 375 4.00 -17.42 -16.55
C THR A 375 5.14 -16.66 -17.26
N LYS A 376 5.69 -15.65 -16.57
CA LYS A 376 6.87 -14.83 -16.92
C LYS A 376 6.60 -13.54 -17.71
N LEU A 377 6.39 -12.44 -16.97
CA LEU A 377 6.88 -11.12 -17.38
C LEU A 377 7.47 -10.42 -16.13
N HIS A 378 8.76 -10.67 -15.90
CA HIS A 378 9.59 -9.80 -15.06
C HIS A 378 9.92 -8.55 -15.88
N LEU A 379 9.56 -7.38 -15.37
CA LEU A 379 10.06 -6.09 -15.85
C LEU A 379 11.31 -5.73 -15.04
N PRO A 380 12.52 -5.68 -15.64
CA PRO A 380 13.66 -5.07 -14.96
C PRO A 380 13.48 -3.55 -14.98
N LEU A 381 13.51 -2.93 -13.80
CA LEU A 381 13.73 -1.49 -13.68
C LEU A 381 15.14 -1.18 -14.22
N LYS A 382 15.22 -0.56 -15.40
CA LYS A 382 16.47 0.05 -15.87
C LYS A 382 16.80 1.25 -14.98
N GLN A 383 17.82 1.10 -14.14
CA GLN A 383 18.50 2.24 -13.54
C GLN A 383 19.24 3.00 -14.66
N HIS A 384 18.96 4.30 -14.79
CA HIS A 384 19.72 5.18 -15.65
C HIS A 384 21.10 5.39 -15.02
N HIS A 385 22.14 4.82 -15.63
CA HIS A 385 23.51 5.23 -15.40
C HIS A 385 23.69 6.70 -15.81
N LEU A 386 24.28 7.49 -14.91
CA LEU A 386 24.83 8.81 -15.21
C LEU A 386 26.23 8.59 -15.78
N ASP A 387 26.43 8.99 -17.03
CA ASP A 387 27.73 8.93 -17.69
C ASP A 387 28.73 9.93 -17.07
N GLU A 388 29.95 9.44 -16.84
CA GLU A 388 31.15 10.22 -16.60
C GLU A 388 31.58 11.03 -17.86
N PRO A 389 32.27 12.17 -17.71
CA PRO A 389 32.65 13.01 -18.82
C PRO A 389 33.90 12.47 -19.54
N GLN A 390 33.75 12.09 -20.81
CA GLN A 390 34.90 11.80 -21.68
C GLN A 390 35.53 13.07 -22.27
N GLU A 391 36.85 12.97 -22.37
CA GLU A 391 37.83 13.97 -22.75
C GLU A 391 37.68 14.51 -24.18
N ARG A 392 38.18 15.74 -24.33
CA ARG A 392 38.33 16.45 -25.59
C ARG A 392 39.39 15.75 -26.47
N VAL A 393 39.04 15.49 -27.73
CA VAL A 393 40.04 15.35 -28.80
C VAL A 393 39.65 16.23 -29.98
N HIS A 394 40.59 17.08 -30.38
CA HIS A 394 40.56 17.92 -31.56
C HIS A 394 40.51 17.10 -32.86
N GLY A 395 39.66 17.52 -33.79
CA GLY A 395 39.70 17.07 -35.18
C GLY A 395 39.10 18.12 -36.10
N GLN A 396 39.97 18.84 -36.82
CA GLN A 396 39.64 19.78 -37.89
C GLN A 396 39.11 19.02 -39.12
N GLY A 397 38.18 19.60 -39.88
CA GLY A 397 37.84 19.07 -41.21
C GLY A 397 36.58 19.63 -41.91
N LYS A 398 36.76 20.78 -42.57
CA LYS A 398 36.06 21.40 -43.72
C LYS A 398 34.85 20.74 -44.45
N SER A 399 34.05 21.67 -45.02
CA SER A 399 33.31 21.64 -46.32
C SER A 399 31.79 21.40 -46.22
N LEU A 400 30.92 22.42 -46.34
CA LEU A 400 30.38 23.16 -47.51
C LEU A 400 29.26 22.44 -48.29
N ASN A 401 28.19 23.20 -48.52
CA ASN A 401 27.02 23.04 -49.42
C ASN A 401 25.97 22.01 -48.95
N GLU A 402 24.66 22.22 -49.07
CA GLU A 402 23.87 23.06 -49.97
C GLU A 402 22.46 23.23 -49.36
N ILE A 403 21.86 24.42 -49.51
CA ILE A 403 20.48 24.73 -49.09
C ILE A 403 19.63 24.68 -50.35
N GLU A 404 18.73 23.72 -50.46
CA GLU A 404 17.65 23.74 -51.47
C GLU A 404 16.33 24.19 -50.85
N ILE A 405 15.85 25.28 -51.42
CA ILE A 405 14.54 25.90 -51.25
C ILE A 405 13.61 25.19 -52.23
N ILE A 406 12.49 24.64 -51.75
CA ILE A 406 11.41 24.15 -52.63
C ILE A 406 10.18 25.04 -52.42
N SER A 407 9.77 25.65 -53.52
CA SER A 407 8.63 26.56 -53.70
C SER A 407 7.34 25.83 -54.09
N ASP A 408 6.22 26.44 -53.74
CA ASP A 408 4.87 26.19 -54.27
C ASP A 408 4.74 26.66 -55.74
N ASP A 409 4.06 25.89 -56.60
CA ASP A 409 2.89 26.29 -57.41
C ASP A 409 2.55 25.29 -58.55
N ASP A 410 1.30 25.41 -59.03
CA ASP A 410 0.62 24.85 -60.23
C ASP A 410 -0.06 23.46 -60.13
N ILE A 411 -1.40 23.38 -60.02
CA ILE A 411 -2.49 23.56 -61.03
C ILE A 411 -2.56 22.40 -62.04
N GLU A 412 -3.67 21.63 -62.03
CA GLU A 412 -4.51 21.44 -63.23
C GLU A 412 -5.84 20.72 -62.96
N GLN A 413 -6.85 21.17 -63.70
CA GLN A 413 -8.25 20.76 -63.71
C GLN A 413 -8.49 19.68 -64.76
N TYR A 414 -9.40 18.71 -64.53
CA TYR A 414 -10.20 18.13 -65.60
C TYR A 414 -11.63 17.75 -65.14
N THR A 415 -12.53 17.88 -66.10
CA THR A 415 -14.01 17.76 -66.17
C THR A 415 -14.54 16.37 -65.74
N THR A 416 -15.83 16.10 -65.44
CA THR A 416 -17.00 16.24 -66.33
C THR A 416 -18.32 15.88 -65.59
N THR A 417 -19.33 16.72 -65.77
CA THR A 417 -20.80 16.51 -65.90
C THR A 417 -21.47 15.21 -65.43
N THR A 418 -22.42 15.31 -64.47
CA THR A 418 -23.82 14.82 -64.65
C THR A 418 -24.77 15.45 -63.61
N ARG A 419 -25.79 16.17 -64.09
CA ARG A 419 -27.00 16.52 -63.31
C ARG A 419 -27.98 15.34 -63.37
N PRO A 420 -28.75 15.10 -62.30
CA PRO A 420 -30.18 15.32 -62.48
C PRO A 420 -30.89 15.97 -61.27
N PHE A 421 -31.98 16.65 -61.64
CA PHE A 421 -33.24 16.81 -60.89
C PHE A 421 -33.22 17.44 -59.50
N ARG A 422 -33.61 18.72 -59.50
CA ARG A 422 -34.16 19.48 -58.37
C ARG A 422 -35.46 18.82 -57.88
N SER A 423 -35.43 18.17 -56.72
CA SER A 423 -36.60 18.07 -55.86
C SER A 423 -36.50 19.17 -54.80
N ARG A 424 -37.50 20.06 -54.79
CA ARG A 424 -37.71 21.06 -53.73
C ARG A 424 -38.06 20.31 -52.44
N GLN A 425 -37.06 20.04 -51.59
CA GLN A 425 -37.32 19.74 -50.20
C GLN A 425 -37.18 21.02 -49.37
N HIS A 426 -38.26 21.33 -48.67
CA HIS A 426 -38.36 22.33 -47.61
C HIS A 426 -37.09 22.34 -46.76
N ARG A 427 -36.27 23.38 -46.91
CA ARG A 427 -35.26 23.72 -45.89
C ARG A 427 -36.02 24.20 -44.67
N GLN A 428 -36.24 23.30 -43.72
CA GLN A 428 -36.46 23.70 -42.34
C GLN A 428 -35.24 24.52 -41.92
N HIS A 429 -35.44 25.81 -41.71
CA HIS A 429 -34.49 26.67 -41.02
C HIS A 429 -34.35 26.17 -39.59
N GLN A 430 -33.54 25.12 -39.38
CA GLN A 430 -32.99 24.85 -38.07
C GLN A 430 -32.01 25.97 -37.78
N GLN A 431 -32.38 26.82 -36.82
CA GLN A 431 -31.51 27.83 -36.26
C GLN A 431 -30.22 27.14 -35.80
N HIS A 432 -29.15 27.29 -36.57
CA HIS A 432 -27.82 26.91 -36.12
C HIS A 432 -27.45 27.86 -34.97
N GLN A 433 -27.79 27.49 -33.74
CA GLN A 433 -27.27 28.13 -32.55
C GLN A 433 -25.75 28.11 -32.66
N SER A 434 -25.15 29.28 -32.83
CA SER A 434 -23.71 29.39 -32.97
C SER A 434 -23.08 28.84 -31.70
N LEU A 435 -22.33 27.74 -31.82
CA LEU A 435 -21.62 27.14 -30.69
C LEU A 435 -20.83 28.22 -29.96
N THR A 436 -21.01 28.29 -28.64
CA THR A 436 -20.28 29.25 -27.80
C THR A 436 -18.77 29.05 -27.95
N ARG A 437 -17.98 30.10 -27.66
CA ARG A 437 -16.51 30.03 -27.72
C ARG A 437 -15.95 28.82 -26.94
N ASN A 438 -16.55 28.49 -25.81
CA ASN A 438 -16.20 27.33 -24.99
C ASN A 438 -16.56 25.99 -25.67
N GLN A 439 -17.73 25.88 -26.29
CA GLN A 439 -18.11 24.69 -27.06
C GLN A 439 -17.19 24.47 -28.27
N ARG A 440 -16.79 25.53 -28.98
CA ARG A 440 -15.81 25.44 -30.07
C ARG A 440 -14.43 25.00 -29.57
N LYS A 441 -13.94 25.57 -28.46
CA LYS A 441 -12.66 25.18 -27.84
C LYS A 441 -12.70 23.73 -27.37
N ASN A 442 -13.80 23.29 -26.76
CA ASN A 442 -14.01 21.91 -26.32
C ASN A 442 -14.09 20.95 -27.50
N ARG A 443 -14.76 21.31 -28.59
CA ARG A 443 -14.82 20.51 -29.82
C ARG A 443 -13.43 20.37 -30.46
N LYS A 444 -12.65 21.44 -30.53
CA LYS A 444 -11.26 21.41 -31.01
C LYS A 444 -10.35 20.57 -30.10
N LYS A 445 -10.53 20.68 -28.77
CA LYS A 445 -9.80 19.86 -27.78
C LYS A 445 -10.22 18.38 -27.82
N ARG A 446 -11.48 18.06 -28.13
CA ARG A 446 -11.96 16.69 -28.33
C ARG A 446 -11.41 16.11 -29.63
N ARG A 447 -11.48 16.83 -30.76
CA ARG A 447 -10.87 16.41 -32.03
C ARG A 447 -9.36 16.12 -31.94
N ARG A 448 -8.66 16.81 -31.04
CA ARG A 448 -7.22 16.57 -30.78
C ARG A 448 -6.96 15.43 -29.80
N ARG A 449 -7.91 15.12 -28.91
CA ARG A 449 -7.84 14.07 -27.87
C ARG A 449 -8.44 12.73 -28.31
N TYR A 450 -8.99 12.65 -29.51
CA TYR A 450 -9.58 11.44 -30.07
C TYR A 450 -9.23 11.43 -31.54
N ARG A 451 -7.91 11.40 -31.82
CA ARG A 451 -7.42 11.47 -33.21
C ARG A 451 -7.64 10.14 -33.93
N PHE A 452 -7.55 9.05 -33.18
CA PHE A 452 -7.80 7.68 -33.60
C PHE A 452 -8.72 7.08 -32.54
N GLU A 453 -9.99 6.87 -32.87
CA GLU A 453 -11.01 6.53 -31.87
C GLU A 453 -11.76 5.26 -32.23
N VAL A 454 -11.86 4.35 -31.26
CA VAL A 454 -12.71 3.17 -31.36
C VAL A 454 -14.00 3.43 -30.58
N ILE A 455 -15.13 3.35 -31.28
CA ILE A 455 -16.46 3.62 -30.73
C ILE A 455 -17.25 2.32 -30.64
N ARG A 456 -17.81 2.03 -29.46
CA ARG A 456 -18.64 0.84 -29.24
C ARG A 456 -19.93 1.15 -28.53
N ARG A 457 -21.00 0.41 -28.85
CA ARG A 457 -22.22 0.42 -28.05
C ARG A 457 -22.02 -0.43 -26.81
N ILE A 458 -22.52 0.05 -25.69
CA ILE A 458 -22.44 -0.66 -24.41
C ILE A 458 -23.83 -0.77 -23.77
N TYR A 459 -24.05 -1.88 -23.07
CA TYR A 459 -25.20 -2.03 -22.19
C TYR A 459 -25.09 -1.04 -21.03
N HIS A 460 -26.18 -0.34 -20.72
CA HIS A 460 -26.20 0.80 -19.79
C HIS A 460 -25.73 0.49 -18.36
N LYS A 461 -25.67 -0.78 -17.95
CA LYS A 461 -25.15 -1.18 -16.64
C LYS A 461 -23.62 -1.32 -16.61
N PHE A 462 -22.93 -1.24 -17.75
CA PHE A 462 -21.48 -1.15 -17.77
C PHE A 462 -21.04 0.23 -17.29
N ASN A 463 -20.44 0.27 -16.10
CA ASN A 463 -19.73 1.45 -15.62
C ASN A 463 -18.29 1.47 -16.16
N ILE A 464 -17.62 2.62 -16.07
CA ILE A 464 -16.24 2.80 -16.56
C ILE A 464 -15.26 1.80 -15.89
N SER A 465 -15.46 1.47 -14.61
CA SER A 465 -14.59 0.54 -13.88
C SER A 465 -14.65 -0.87 -14.47
N ASN A 466 -15.86 -1.37 -14.75
CA ASN A 466 -16.07 -2.69 -15.36
C ASN A 466 -15.45 -2.77 -16.76
N ILE A 467 -15.62 -1.72 -17.56
CA ILE A 467 -15.02 -1.65 -18.90
C ILE A 467 -13.49 -1.67 -18.81
N LYS A 468 -12.89 -0.91 -17.89
CA LYS A 468 -11.43 -0.94 -17.69
C LYS A 468 -10.90 -2.32 -17.33
N LYS A 469 -11.58 -3.05 -16.44
CA LYS A 469 -11.19 -4.43 -16.08
C LYS A 469 -11.21 -5.36 -17.29
N ILE A 470 -12.22 -5.25 -18.16
CA ILE A 470 -12.32 -6.03 -19.39
C ILE A 470 -11.18 -5.70 -20.35
N LEU A 471 -10.90 -4.40 -20.56
CA LEU A 471 -9.81 -3.98 -21.44
C LEU A 471 -8.43 -4.44 -20.92
N ILE A 472 -8.19 -4.39 -19.61
CA ILE A 472 -6.97 -4.94 -18.99
C ILE A 472 -6.88 -6.44 -19.23
N PHE A 473 -7.97 -7.18 -18.99
CA PHE A 473 -8.01 -8.62 -19.20
C PHE A 473 -7.73 -9.02 -20.65
N MET A 474 -8.22 -8.24 -21.62
CA MET A 474 -7.97 -8.45 -23.04
C MET A 474 -6.62 -7.91 -23.52
N ASN A 475 -5.81 -7.32 -22.62
CA ASN A 475 -4.57 -6.62 -22.93
C ASN A 475 -4.75 -5.56 -24.03
N ILE A 476 -5.81 -4.76 -23.92
CA ILE A 476 -6.13 -3.68 -24.87
C ILE A 476 -5.63 -2.34 -24.32
N PRO A 477 -4.51 -1.81 -24.86
CA PRO A 477 -4.01 -0.49 -24.48
C PRO A 477 -4.96 0.61 -24.96
N HIS A 478 -5.09 1.68 -24.17
CA HIS A 478 -5.83 2.88 -24.52
C HIS A 478 -5.25 4.10 -23.81
N GLU A 479 -5.31 5.29 -24.42
CA GLU A 479 -4.83 6.54 -23.78
C GLU A 479 -5.91 7.16 -22.89
N ASN A 480 -7.13 7.24 -23.43
CA ASN A 480 -8.29 7.79 -22.75
C ASN A 480 -9.50 6.90 -22.99
N LEU A 481 -10.37 6.84 -21.99
CA LEU A 481 -11.63 6.11 -22.04
C LEU A 481 -12.75 7.00 -21.52
N ASN A 482 -13.84 7.08 -22.29
CA ASN A 482 -15.02 7.83 -21.88
C ASN A 482 -16.31 7.11 -22.26
N VAL A 483 -17.34 7.25 -21.43
CA VAL A 483 -18.67 6.68 -21.68
C VAL A 483 -19.69 7.81 -21.71
N VAL A 484 -20.48 7.88 -22.79
CA VAL A 484 -21.55 8.86 -22.94
C VAL A 484 -22.83 8.12 -23.34
N GLY A 485 -23.80 8.05 -22.43
CA GLY A 485 -25.02 7.28 -22.63
C GLY A 485 -24.72 5.78 -22.79
N HIS A 486 -25.00 5.25 -23.97
CA HIS A 486 -24.76 3.83 -24.33
C HIS A 486 -23.58 3.67 -25.29
N THR A 487 -22.68 4.66 -25.32
CA THR A 487 -21.54 4.67 -26.24
C THR A 487 -20.23 4.82 -25.47
N LEU A 488 -19.33 3.87 -25.68
CA LEU A 488 -17.95 3.87 -25.25
C LEU A 488 -17.08 4.52 -26.33
N PHE A 489 -16.19 5.42 -25.92
CA PHE A 489 -15.17 6.05 -26.74
C PHE A 489 -13.81 5.69 -26.18
N LEU A 490 -12.96 5.07 -27.00
CA LEU A 490 -11.59 4.72 -26.67
C LEU A 490 -10.63 5.49 -27.56
N ASP A 491 -9.70 6.21 -26.95
CA ASP A 491 -8.65 6.96 -27.65
C ASP A 491 -7.40 6.10 -27.81
N MET A 492 -6.87 6.06 -29.04
CA MET A 492 -5.73 5.26 -29.43
C MET A 492 -4.56 6.15 -29.82
N LYS A 493 -3.35 5.72 -29.43
CA LYS A 493 -2.10 6.46 -29.68
C LYS A 493 -1.83 6.66 -31.19
N ASN A 494 -2.18 5.68 -32.00
CA ASN A 494 -1.98 5.72 -33.45
C ASN A 494 -3.04 4.89 -34.21
N LYS A 495 -3.09 5.09 -35.53
CA LYS A 495 -4.05 4.45 -36.44
C LYS A 495 -3.92 2.92 -36.54
N GLN A 496 -2.73 2.37 -36.29
CA GLN A 496 -2.51 0.93 -36.33
C GLN A 496 -3.18 0.26 -35.12
N MET A 497 -2.99 0.84 -33.93
CA MET A 497 -3.66 0.40 -32.70
C MET A 497 -5.18 0.55 -32.80
N GLU A 498 -5.68 1.62 -33.41
CA GLU A 498 -7.11 1.78 -33.68
C GLU A 498 -7.68 0.58 -34.45
N LYS A 499 -7.05 0.17 -35.55
CA LYS A 499 -7.49 -1.00 -36.32
C LYS A 499 -7.41 -2.30 -35.52
N GLU A 500 -6.29 -2.55 -34.84
CA GLU A 500 -6.10 -3.76 -34.04
C GLU A 500 -7.14 -3.87 -32.92
N VAL A 501 -7.41 -2.75 -32.24
CA VAL A 501 -8.42 -2.68 -31.17
C VAL A 501 -9.83 -2.76 -31.73
N ASP A 502 -10.10 -2.19 -32.91
CA ASP A 502 -11.38 -2.30 -33.60
C ASP A 502 -11.70 -3.76 -33.96
N GLU A 503 -10.70 -4.52 -34.42
CA GLU A 503 -10.81 -5.95 -34.72
C GLU A 503 -11.01 -6.80 -33.45
N LYS A 504 -10.27 -6.51 -32.36
CA LYS A 504 -10.36 -7.24 -31.09
C LYS A 504 -11.65 -6.96 -30.32
N LEU A 505 -12.11 -5.71 -30.32
CA LEU A 505 -13.37 -5.30 -29.69
C LEU A 505 -14.52 -5.46 -30.67
N HIS A 506 -15.00 -6.68 -30.90
CA HIS A 506 -16.22 -6.86 -31.68
C HIS A 506 -17.44 -6.22 -30.98
N ASP A 507 -18.45 -5.80 -31.75
CA ASP A 507 -19.65 -5.11 -31.24
C ASP A 507 -20.45 -5.93 -30.21
N GLY A 508 -20.26 -7.24 -30.18
CA GLY A 508 -20.89 -8.15 -29.23
C GLY A 508 -20.32 -8.10 -27.81
N LEU A 509 -19.16 -7.45 -27.56
CA LEU A 509 -18.44 -7.59 -26.29
C LEU A 509 -19.13 -6.90 -25.09
N PHE A 510 -19.89 -5.82 -25.33
CA PHE A 510 -20.53 -5.03 -24.27
C PHE A 510 -22.06 -5.17 -24.28
N THR A 511 -22.57 -6.36 -24.60
CA THR A 511 -24.00 -6.67 -24.59
C THR A 511 -24.52 -6.95 -23.18
N LYS A 512 -25.85 -7.03 -23.05
CA LYS A 512 -26.52 -7.39 -21.78
C LYS A 512 -26.06 -8.77 -21.31
N GLU A 513 -25.93 -9.71 -22.23
CA GLU A 513 -25.53 -11.10 -21.98
C GLU A 513 -24.11 -11.17 -21.43
N HIS A 514 -23.17 -10.41 -22.02
CA HIS A 514 -21.80 -10.33 -21.51
C HIS A 514 -21.72 -9.71 -20.12
N TYR A 515 -22.50 -8.67 -19.85
CA TYR A 515 -22.55 -8.06 -18.51
C TYR A 515 -22.87 -9.09 -17.43
N TYR A 516 -23.92 -9.90 -17.63
CA TYR A 516 -24.33 -10.91 -16.65
C TYR A 516 -23.34 -12.08 -16.56
N ARG A 517 -22.73 -12.51 -17.66
CA ARG A 517 -21.68 -13.55 -17.63
C ARG A 517 -20.46 -13.11 -16.81
N ILE A 518 -20.00 -11.87 -17.03
CA ILE A 518 -18.87 -11.29 -16.28
C ILE A 518 -19.23 -11.13 -14.81
N ARG A 519 -20.44 -10.66 -14.52
CA ARG A 519 -20.94 -10.48 -13.15
C ARG A 519 -21.01 -11.80 -12.37
N LYS A 520 -21.48 -12.88 -13.04
CA LYS A 520 -21.49 -14.24 -12.50
C LYS A 520 -20.09 -14.79 -12.24
N LYS A 521 -19.15 -14.62 -13.20
CA LYS A 521 -17.75 -15.08 -13.06
C LYS A 521 -16.96 -14.33 -11.99
N LEU A 522 -17.21 -13.03 -11.82
CA LEU A 522 -16.53 -12.20 -10.82
C LEU A 522 -17.21 -12.24 -9.43
N HIS A 523 -18.18 -13.14 -9.21
CA HIS A 523 -18.94 -13.27 -7.96
C HIS A 523 -19.54 -11.95 -7.42
N LEU A 524 -19.85 -11.01 -8.30
CA LEU A 524 -20.37 -9.69 -7.93
C LEU A 524 -21.81 -9.72 -7.39
N ASP A 525 -22.46 -10.88 -7.44
CA ASP A 525 -23.81 -11.10 -6.91
C ASP A 525 -23.85 -11.59 -5.45
N LYS A 526 -22.70 -11.87 -4.81
CA LYS A 526 -22.67 -12.37 -3.42
C LYS A 526 -22.94 -11.29 -2.35
N ASN A 527 -23.22 -10.05 -2.73
CA ASN A 527 -23.45 -8.91 -1.83
C ASN A 527 -24.83 -8.23 -2.03
N GLN A 528 -25.79 -8.93 -2.64
CA GLN A 528 -27.22 -8.60 -2.58
C GLN A 528 -27.94 -9.69 -1.82
#